data_AF-A0A3D1SFA8-F1
#
_entry.id   AF-A0A3D1SFA8-F1
#
_cell.length_a   1.000
_cell.length_b   1.000
_cell.length_c   1.000
_cell.angle_alpha   90.00
_cell.angle_beta   90.00
_cell.angle_gamma   90.00
#
_symmetry.space_group_name_H-M   'P 1'
#
loop_
_entity.id
_entity.type
_entity.pdbx_description
1 polymer ?
#
loop_
_entity_poly.entity_id
_entity_poly.type
_entity_poly.pdbx_seq_one_letter_code
_entity_poly.pdbx_strand_id
1 'polypeptide(L)'
;MEKAKLIKNDVFDVLKAVLFATLVSLGMVLIFAIIIRFASVENKVIMPVNIAIKIVSVFIGVLIGFKQAQNGLLKGAITGLTYMLLTFLIFSALNGFKDVKFSWIDLITLPLAGAISGIIAVNIKGRKK
;
A
#
# COMPACT_ATOMS: atom_id res chain seq x y z
N MET A 1 14.66 8.94 26.07
CA MET A 1 15.15 7.70 25.44
C MET A 1 14.01 6.80 24.93
N GLU A 2 12.93 6.62 25.70
CA GLU A 2 11.81 5.74 25.32
C GLU A 2 11.02 6.19 24.06
N LYS A 3 10.68 7.49 23.95
CA LYS A 3 9.99 8.04 22.76
C LYS A 3 10.76 7.78 21.45
N ALA A 4 12.08 7.92 21.46
CA ALA A 4 12.93 7.66 20.30
C ALA A 4 12.88 6.17 19.88
N LYS A 5 12.81 5.25 20.84
CA LYS A 5 12.65 3.81 20.58
C LYS A 5 11.29 3.47 19.96
N LEU A 6 10.22 4.13 20.42
CA LEU A 6 8.88 3.97 19.85
C LEU A 6 8.81 4.48 18.41
N ILE A 7 9.37 5.65 18.13
CA ILE A 7 9.43 6.20 16.76
C ILE A 7 10.23 5.27 15.84
N LYS A 8 11.40 4.79 16.28
CA LYS A 8 12.20 3.85 15.50
C LYS A 8 11.39 2.60 15.12
N ASN A 9 10.70 2.03 16.10
CA ASN A 9 9.83 0.86 15.87
C ASN A 9 8.69 1.17 14.89
N ASP A 10 8.06 2.34 15.01
CA ASP A 10 6.99 2.76 14.11
C ASP A 10 7.48 2.94 12.67
N VAL A 11 8.69 3.48 12.49
CA VAL A 11 9.34 3.57 11.17
C VAL A 11 9.62 2.18 10.60
N PHE A 12 10.14 1.24 11.41
CA PHE A 12 10.38 -0.14 10.96
C PHE A 12 9.08 -0.85 10.53
N ASP A 13 7.98 -0.60 11.23
CA ASP A 13 6.66 -1.12 10.86
C ASP A 13 6.19 -0.59 9.50
N VAL A 14 6.30 0.73 9.29
CA VAL A 14 5.95 1.38 8.02
C VAL A 14 6.79 0.81 6.89
N LEU A 15 8.11 0.73 7.05
CA LEU A 15 9.01 0.21 6.01
C LEU A 15 8.68 -1.24 5.64
N LYS A 16 8.43 -2.10 6.63
CA LYS A 16 8.00 -3.48 6.38
C LYS A 16 6.66 -3.54 5.68
N ALA A 17 5.69 -2.74 6.12
CA ALA A 17 4.36 -2.71 5.52
C ALA A 17 4.41 -2.26 4.06
N VAL A 18 5.18 -1.21 3.75
CA VAL A 18 5.40 -0.73 2.38
C VAL A 18 6.04 -1.83 1.52
N LEU A 19 7.06 -2.53 2.03
CA LEU A 19 7.71 -3.63 1.32
C LEU A 19 6.72 -4.74 0.98
N PHE A 20 5.97 -5.25 1.96
CA PHE A 20 4.98 -6.30 1.74
C PHE A 20 3.85 -5.85 0.82
N ALA A 21 3.33 -4.63 1.00
CA ALA A 21 2.31 -4.07 0.11
C ALA A 21 2.81 -4.00 -1.34
N THR A 22 4.06 -3.57 -1.54
CA THR A 22 4.66 -3.48 -2.89
C THR A 22 4.78 -4.85 -3.53
N LEU A 23 5.30 -5.84 -2.80
CA LEU A 23 5.44 -7.22 -3.31
C LEU A 23 4.08 -7.82 -3.69
N VAL A 24 3.09 -7.67 -2.82
CA VAL A 24 1.72 -8.13 -3.06
C VAL A 24 1.11 -7.43 -4.28
N SER A 25 1.29 -6.12 -4.40
CA SER A 25 0.79 -5.36 -5.54
C SER A 25 1.43 -5.79 -6.85
N LEU A 26 2.75 -5.98 -6.88
CA LEU A 26 3.43 -6.43 -8.08
C LEU A 26 2.91 -7.82 -8.52
N GLY A 27 2.75 -8.74 -7.57
CA GLY A 27 2.17 -10.05 -7.86
C GLY A 27 0.75 -9.96 -8.44
N MET A 28 -0.14 -9.19 -7.81
CA MET A 28 -1.51 -9.01 -8.28
C MET A 28 -1.60 -8.27 -9.62
N VAL A 29 -0.78 -7.24 -9.84
CA VAL A 29 -0.73 -6.50 -11.11
C VAL A 29 -0.25 -7.40 -12.25
N LEU A 30 0.73 -8.27 -12.02
CA LEU A 30 1.20 -9.23 -13.03
C LEU A 30 0.09 -10.22 -13.41
N ILE A 31 -0.62 -10.77 -12.43
CA ILE A 31 -1.79 -11.63 -12.69
C ILE A 31 -2.85 -10.87 -13.48
N PHE A 32 -3.15 -9.63 -13.09
CA PHE A 32 -4.15 -8.81 -13.78
C PHE A 32 -3.74 -8.46 -15.22
N ALA A 33 -2.45 -8.20 -15.46
CA ALA A 33 -1.93 -7.95 -16.80
C ALA A 33 -2.11 -9.17 -17.73
N ILE A 34 -1.90 -10.39 -17.21
CA ILE A 34 -2.18 -11.62 -17.95
C ILE A 34 -3.66 -11.71 -18.30
N ILE A 35 -4.56 -11.43 -17.34
CA ILE A 35 -6.01 -11.46 -17.58
C ILE A 35 -6.40 -10.46 -18.68
N ILE A 36 -5.92 -9.21 -18.60
CA ILE A 36 -6.21 -8.19 -19.62
C ILE A 36 -5.80 -8.67 -21.01
N ARG A 37 -4.64 -9.32 -21.13
CA ARG A 37 -4.11 -9.82 -22.40
C ARG A 37 -5.01 -10.87 -23.07
N PHE A 38 -5.70 -11.71 -22.28
CA PHE A 38 -6.51 -12.82 -22.81
C PHE A 38 -8.02 -12.57 -22.80
N ALA A 39 -8.51 -11.65 -21.96
CA ALA A 39 -9.95 -11.47 -21.71
C ALA A 39 -10.56 -10.22 -22.38
N SER A 40 -9.83 -9.52 -23.26
CA SER A 40 -10.27 -8.28 -23.94
C SER A 40 -11.01 -7.31 -23.01
N VAL A 41 -10.42 -7.08 -21.83
CA VAL A 41 -11.03 -6.28 -20.75
C VAL A 41 -11.18 -4.82 -21.19
N GLU A 42 -12.37 -4.27 -21.04
CA GLU A 42 -12.64 -2.87 -21.35
C GLU A 42 -11.82 -1.90 -20.46
N ASN A 43 -11.30 -0.82 -21.05
CA ASN A 43 -10.51 0.20 -20.33
C ASN A 43 -11.22 0.78 -19.09
N LYS A 44 -12.56 0.89 -19.13
CA LYS A 44 -13.37 1.38 -18.00
C LYS A 44 -13.28 0.49 -16.74
N VAL A 45 -12.92 -0.79 -16.91
CA VAL A 45 -12.79 -1.77 -15.82
C VAL A 45 -11.35 -1.83 -15.30
N ILE A 46 -10.36 -1.58 -16.16
CA ILE A 46 -8.94 -1.68 -15.81
C ILE A 46 -8.59 -0.72 -14.67
N MET A 47 -9.05 0.52 -14.73
CA MET A 47 -8.72 1.54 -13.74
C MET A 47 -9.30 1.22 -12.34
N PRO A 48 -10.61 0.93 -12.17
CA PRO A 48 -11.17 0.51 -10.89
C PRO A 48 -10.50 -0.72 -10.28
N VAL A 49 -10.22 -1.75 -11.09
CA VAL A 49 -9.57 -2.98 -10.61
C VAL A 49 -8.15 -2.69 -10.13
N ASN A 50 -7.40 -1.83 -10.83
CA ASN A 50 -6.06 -1.43 -10.38
C ASN A 50 -6.09 -0.70 -9.02
N ILE A 51 -7.07 0.17 -8.80
CA ILE A 51 -7.25 0.84 -7.50
C ILE A 51 -7.58 -0.20 -6.42
N ALA A 52 -8.48 -1.15 -6.70
CA ALA A 52 -8.82 -2.22 -5.78
C ALA A 52 -7.60 -3.08 -5.40
N ILE A 53 -6.77 -3.45 -6.38
CA ILE A 53 -5.50 -4.17 -6.15
C ILE A 53 -4.61 -3.37 -5.21
N LYS A 54 -4.44 -2.06 -5.43
CA LYS A 54 -3.60 -1.22 -4.56
C LYS A 54 -4.14 -1.14 -3.13
N ILE A 55 -5.45 -0.97 -2.96
CA ILE A 55 -6.09 -0.94 -1.63
C ILE A 55 -5.86 -2.26 -0.88
N VAL A 56 -6.11 -3.40 -1.54
CA VAL A 56 -5.90 -4.74 -0.97
C VAL A 56 -4.43 -4.96 -0.62
N SER A 57 -3.52 -4.50 -1.48
CA SER A 57 -2.07 -4.59 -1.25
C SER A 57 -1.64 -3.82 -0.01
N VAL A 58 -2.10 -2.56 0.15
CA VAL A 58 -1.84 -1.74 1.33
C VAL A 58 -2.40 -2.42 2.58
N PHE A 59 -3.64 -2.92 2.51
CA PHE A 59 -4.27 -3.60 3.64
C PHE A 59 -3.46 -4.82 4.10
N ILE A 60 -3.11 -5.72 3.19
CA ILE A 60 -2.31 -6.92 3.48
C ILE A 60 -0.92 -6.51 4.00
N GLY A 61 -0.27 -5.55 3.36
CA GLY A 61 1.04 -5.05 3.79
C GLY A 61 1.02 -4.48 5.21
N VAL A 62 0.01 -3.69 5.56
CA VAL A 62 -0.17 -3.13 6.91
C VAL A 62 -0.43 -4.23 7.94
N LEU A 63 -1.31 -5.19 7.65
CA LEU A 63 -1.62 -6.30 8.56
C LEU A 63 -0.38 -7.14 8.90
N ILE A 64 0.44 -7.44 7.91
CA ILE A 64 1.67 -8.23 8.08
C ILE A 64 2.79 -7.38 8.70
N GLY A 65 2.96 -6.14 8.21
CA GLY A 65 4.08 -5.28 8.54
C GLY A 65 4.06 -4.68 9.95
N PHE A 66 2.88 -4.28 10.47
CA PHE A 66 2.80 -3.56 11.74
C PHE A 66 2.99 -4.48 12.93
N LYS A 67 4.09 -4.41 13.69
CA LYS A 67 4.27 -5.22 14.89
C LYS A 67 3.72 -4.54 16.15
N GLN A 68 3.73 -3.21 16.20
CA GLN A 68 3.33 -2.46 17.38
C GLN A 68 1.87 -2.00 17.25
N ALA A 69 1.05 -2.31 18.26
CA ALA A 69 -0.35 -1.92 18.35
C ALA A 69 -0.52 -0.46 18.85
N GLN A 70 0.12 0.49 18.17
CA GLN A 70 0.06 1.92 18.50
C GLN A 70 0.03 2.76 17.23
N ASN A 71 -0.52 3.98 17.32
CA ASN A 71 -0.52 4.99 16.24
C ASN A 71 -1.04 4.47 14.88
N GLY A 72 -2.02 3.55 14.90
CA GLY A 72 -2.48 2.85 13.69
C GLY A 72 -2.93 3.78 12.56
N LEU A 73 -3.70 4.82 12.88
CA LEU A 73 -4.16 5.81 11.89
C LEU A 73 -2.99 6.52 11.21
N LEU A 74 -2.09 7.15 11.97
CA LEU A 74 -0.99 7.94 11.42
C LEU A 74 0.03 7.06 10.67
N LYS A 75 0.45 5.94 11.28
CA LYS A 75 1.38 5.00 10.63
C LYS A 75 0.76 4.41 9.37
N GLY A 76 -0.54 4.10 9.41
CA GLY A 76 -1.30 3.58 8.28
C GLY A 76 -1.36 4.58 7.13
N ALA A 77 -1.71 5.83 7.41
CA ALA A 77 -1.75 6.90 6.41
C ALA A 77 -0.39 7.11 5.75
N ILE A 78 0.68 7.17 6.55
CA ILE A 78 2.06 7.29 6.06
C ILE A 78 2.41 6.08 5.19
N THR A 79 2.07 4.86 5.61
CA THR A 79 2.30 3.63 4.82
C THR A 79 1.63 3.72 3.46
N GLY A 80 0.35 4.11 3.41
CA GLY A 80 -0.39 4.28 2.17
C GLY A 80 0.24 5.32 1.23
N LEU A 81 0.66 6.46 1.79
CA LEU A 81 1.34 7.52 1.03
C LEU A 81 2.71 7.08 0.51
N THR A 82 3.54 6.49 1.35
CA THR A 82 4.87 6.02 0.97
C THR A 82 4.79 4.89 -0.06
N TYR A 83 3.84 3.97 0.09
CA TYR A 83 3.55 2.94 -0.90
C TYR A 83 3.12 3.54 -2.25
N MET A 84 2.25 4.56 -2.23
CA MET A 84 1.81 5.26 -3.45
C MET A 84 3.01 5.85 -4.20
N LEU A 85 3.87 6.60 -3.49
CA LEU A 85 5.06 7.21 -4.07
C LEU A 85 6.04 6.15 -4.60
N LEU A 86 6.29 5.09 -3.82
CA LEU A 86 7.21 4.03 -4.21
C LEU A 86 6.72 3.29 -5.46
N THR A 87 5.45 2.89 -5.50
CA THR A 87 4.88 2.18 -6.66
C THR A 87 4.79 3.07 -7.88
N PHE A 88 4.46 4.35 -7.73
CA PHE A 88 4.55 5.32 -8.81
C PHE A 88 5.96 5.38 -9.41
N LEU A 89 7.00 5.45 -8.57
CA LEU A 89 8.39 5.46 -9.03
C LEU A 89 8.79 4.14 -9.71
N ILE A 90 8.41 2.99 -9.13
CA ILE A 90 8.69 1.67 -9.72
C ILE A 90 8.06 1.55 -11.11
N PHE A 91 6.77 1.83 -11.25
CA PHE A 91 6.08 1.71 -12.54
C PHE A 91 6.57 2.76 -13.55
N SER A 92 6.90 3.97 -13.11
CA SER A 92 7.51 4.98 -13.97
C SER A 92 8.87 4.54 -14.49
N ALA A 93 9.71 3.95 -13.63
CA ALA A 93 11.01 3.41 -14.01
C ALA A 93 10.87 2.23 -14.99
N LEU A 94 9.89 1.35 -14.79
CA LEU A 94 9.60 0.24 -15.70
C LEU A 94 9.21 0.72 -17.10
N ASN A 95 8.56 1.89 -17.20
CA ASN A 95 8.23 2.54 -18.49
C ASN A 95 9.34 3.48 -19.00
N GLY A 96 10.53 3.48 -18.37
CA GLY A 96 11.63 4.36 -18.74
C GLY A 96 11.30 5.85 -18.62
N PHE A 97 10.37 6.21 -17.72
CA PHE A 97 9.85 7.57 -17.51
C PHE A 97 9.22 8.23 -18.76
N LYS A 98 8.87 7.43 -19.77
CA LYS A 98 8.06 7.88 -20.91
C LYS A 98 6.60 7.74 -20.50
N ASP A 99 5.85 8.84 -20.45
CA ASP A 99 4.44 8.91 -20.02
C ASP A 99 4.16 8.71 -18.52
N VAL A 100 4.94 9.37 -17.67
CA VAL A 100 4.68 9.42 -16.22
C VAL A 100 3.36 10.16 -15.93
N LYS A 101 2.32 9.42 -15.56
CA LYS A 101 1.02 9.96 -15.15
C LYS A 101 0.82 9.81 -13.66
N PHE A 102 0.76 10.95 -12.96
CA PHE A 102 0.45 10.98 -11.54
C PHE A 102 -1.06 10.79 -11.31
N SER A 103 -1.44 9.86 -10.43
CA SER A 103 -2.84 9.63 -10.07
C SER A 103 -3.22 10.47 -8.85
N TRP A 104 -4.00 11.52 -9.06
CA TRP A 104 -4.59 12.32 -7.99
C TRP A 104 -5.57 11.51 -7.11
N ILE A 105 -6.20 10.49 -7.68
CA ILE A 105 -7.08 9.59 -6.96
C ILE A 105 -6.25 8.75 -5.98
N ASP A 106 -5.08 8.26 -6.40
CA ASP A 106 -4.20 7.45 -5.54
C ASP A 106 -3.65 8.26 -4.37
N LEU A 107 -3.37 9.55 -4.60
CA LEU A 107 -2.88 10.47 -3.57
C LEU A 107 -3.84 10.58 -2.38
N ILE A 108 -5.15 10.46 -2.60
CA ILE A 108 -6.16 10.55 -1.54
C ILE A 108 -6.54 9.15 -1.06
N THR A 109 -6.83 8.24 -2.00
CA THR A 109 -7.38 6.92 -1.68
C THR A 109 -6.40 6.01 -0.94
N LEU A 110 -5.11 6.02 -1.28
CA LEU A 110 -4.15 5.11 -0.66
C LEU A 110 -3.75 5.51 0.76
N PRO A 111 -3.55 6.80 1.09
CA PRO A 111 -3.41 7.21 2.49
C PRO A 111 -4.67 6.92 3.32
N LEU A 112 -5.87 7.14 2.78
CA LEU A 112 -7.11 6.80 3.49
C LEU A 112 -7.25 5.29 3.71
N ALA A 113 -7.01 4.49 2.68
CA ALA A 113 -6.99 3.04 2.78
C ALA A 113 -5.95 2.56 3.79
N GLY A 114 -4.75 3.15 3.77
CA GLY A 114 -3.69 2.90 4.73
C GLY A 114 -4.10 3.24 6.16
N ALA A 115 -4.74 4.39 6.38
CA ALA A 115 -5.21 4.83 7.70
C ALA A 115 -6.25 3.85 8.27
N ILE A 116 -7.25 3.48 7.47
CA ILE A 116 -8.29 2.51 7.86
C ILE A 116 -7.65 1.15 8.16
N SER A 117 -6.77 0.68 7.26
CA SER A 117 -6.03 -0.58 7.44
C SER A 117 -5.20 -0.56 8.73
N GLY A 118 -4.57 0.57 9.02
CA GLY A 118 -3.74 0.77 10.21
C GLY A 118 -4.54 0.72 11.50
N ILE A 119 -5.72 1.37 11.55
CA ILE A 119 -6.65 1.26 12.69
C ILE A 119 -7.04 -0.20 12.93
N ILE A 120 -7.44 -0.90 11.87
CA ILE A 120 -7.85 -2.31 11.96
C ILE A 120 -6.68 -3.17 12.46
N ALA A 121 -5.48 -3.00 11.89
CA ALA A 121 -4.30 -3.79 12.25
C ALA A 121 -3.89 -3.61 13.71
N VAL A 122 -3.85 -2.38 14.22
CA VAL A 122 -3.48 -2.14 15.62
C VAL A 122 -4.53 -2.67 16.59
N ASN A 123 -5.83 -2.58 16.26
CA ASN A 123 -6.90 -3.10 17.11
C ASN A 123 -6.88 -4.64 17.18
N ILE A 124 -6.59 -5.32 16.07
CA ILE A 124 -6.45 -6.79 16.05
C ILE A 124 -5.25 -7.22 16.90
N LYS A 125 -4.11 -6.53 16.80
CA LYS A 125 -2.89 -6.89 17.56
C LYS A 125 -2.98 -6.48 19.03
N GLY A 126 -3.66 -5.39 19.34
CA GLY A 126 -3.92 -4.94 20.70
C GLY A 126 -4.73 -5.94 21.52
N ARG A 127 -5.67 -6.67 20.90
CA ARG A 127 -6.43 -7.75 21.56
C ARG A 127 -5.63 -9.00 21.88
N LYS A 128 -4.45 -9.19 21.28
CA LYS A 128 -3.61 -10.39 21.48
C LYS A 128 -2.53 -10.20 22.55
N LYS A 129 -2.35 -8.99 23.07
CA LYS A 129 -1.50 -8.69 24.22
C LYS A 129 -2.34 -8.63 25.48
#